data_AF-A0A2D5ZW45-F1
#
_entry.id   AF-A0A2D5ZW45-F1
#
_cell.length_a   1.000
_cell.length_b   1.000
_cell.length_c   1.000
_cell.angle_alpha   90.00
_cell.angle_beta   90.00
_cell.angle_gamma   90.00
#
_symmetry.space_group_name_H-M   'P 1'
#
loop_
_entity.id
_entity.type
_entity.pdbx_description
1 polymer ?
#
loop_
_entity_poly.entity_id
_entity_poly.type
_entity_poly.pdbx_seq_one_letter_code
_entity_poly.pdbx_strand_id
1 'polypeptide(L)' 'MSFRLQGLQKGDVVTAEFVEQVDGNHFILSFGGQLIRVQDDSRRQRAVGSKVNLRVVSVNPLRFQMNERRGRLDRHC' A
#
# COMPACT_ATOMS: atom_id res chain seq x y z
N MET A 1 -3.75 4.24 -15.21
CA MET A 1 -4.19 4.30 -13.79
C MET A 1 -2.99 4.02 -12.91
N SER A 2 -2.43 5.05 -12.27
CA SER A 2 -1.28 4.91 -11.37
C SER A 2 -1.78 4.70 -9.93
N PHE A 3 -1.71 3.46 -9.46
CA PHE A 3 -2.01 3.11 -8.07
C PHE A 3 -0.83 3.53 -7.18
N ARG A 4 -0.93 4.70 -6.56
CA ARG A 4 -0.05 5.10 -5.46
C ARG A 4 -0.94 5.65 -4.35
N LEU A 5 -0.84 5.10 -3.14
CA LEU A 5 -1.12 5.84 -1.91
C LEU A 5 -0.14 7.03 -1.89
N GLN A 6 -0.41 8.08 -2.67
CA GLN A 6 0.49 9.21 -2.81
C GLN A 6 0.56 9.94 -1.47
N GLY A 7 1.77 10.05 -0.92
CA GLY A 7 2.07 11.01 0.14
C GLY A 7 2.52 10.44 1.47
N LEU A 8 2.30 9.14 1.74
CA LEU A 8 2.79 8.56 2.99
C LEU A 8 4.31 8.40 2.97
N GLN A 9 4.94 8.80 4.07
CA GLN A 9 6.36 8.66 4.33
C GLN A 9 6.59 7.78 5.54
N LYS A 10 7.75 7.13 5.60
CA LYS A 10 8.17 6.40 6.80
C LYS A 10 8.19 7.36 7.98
N GLY A 11 7.52 6.98 9.06
CA GLY A 11 7.42 7.76 10.28
C GLY A 11 6.06 8.42 10.47
N ASP A 12 5.28 8.62 9.40
CA ASP A 12 3.96 9.22 9.47
C ASP A 12 3.04 8.40 10.38
N VAL A 13 2.18 9.12 11.11
CA VAL A 13 1.12 8.53 11.92
C VAL A 13 -0.20 8.83 11.24
N VAL A 14 -0.95 7.78 10.95
CA VAL A 14 -2.25 7.87 10.28
C VAL A 14 -3.33 7.20 11.10
N THR A 15 -4.55 7.73 11.01
CA THR A 15 -5.73 7.08 11.57
C THR A 15 -6.49 6.38 10.47
N ALA A 16 -6.75 5.09 10.65
CA ALA A 16 -7.55 4.26 9.74
C ALA A 16 -8.70 3.61 10.50
N GLU A 17 -9.71 3.15 9.80
CA GLU A 17 -10.85 2.42 10.36
C GLU A 17 -10.68 0.92 10.15
N PHE A 18 -10.93 0.13 11.19
CA PHE A 18 -10.88 -1.32 11.11
C PHE A 18 -12.10 -1.86 10.37
N VAL A 19 -11.87 -2.54 9.24
CA VAL A 19 -12.96 -3.09 8.42
C VAL A 19 -13.17 -4.56 8.75
N GLU A 20 -12.12 -5.37 8.66
CA GLU A 20 -12.22 -6.80 8.90
C GLU A 20 -10.88 -7.44 9.28
N GLN A 21 -10.96 -8.58 9.95
CA GLN A 21 -9.82 -9.47 10.19
C GLN A 21 -9.80 -10.55 9.11
N VAL A 22 -8.71 -10.62 8.34
CA VAL A 22 -8.54 -11.63 7.27
C VAL A 22 -8.07 -12.96 7.86
N ASP A 23 -7.08 -12.89 8.76
CA ASP A 23 -6.52 -14.04 9.44
C ASP A 23 -5.96 -13.62 10.81
N GLY A 24 -5.29 -14.53 11.53
CA GLY A 24 -4.79 -14.27 12.88
C GLY A 24 -3.90 -13.02 13.02
N ASN A 25 -3.19 -12.62 11.95
CA ASN A 25 -2.23 -11.52 11.98
C ASN A 25 -2.50 -10.45 10.91
N HIS A 26 -3.43 -10.64 9.99
CA HIS A 26 -3.71 -9.68 8.93
C HIS A 26 -5.10 -9.07 9.04
N PHE A 27 -5.15 -7.75 8.89
CA PHE A 27 -6.35 -6.94 8.92
C PHE A 27 -6.51 -6.15 7.64
N ILE A 28 -7.76 -5.86 7.28
CA ILE A 28 -8.10 -4.83 6.28
C ILE A 28 -8.56 -3.58 7.03
N LEU A 29 -7.95 -2.45 6.69
CA LEU A 29 -8.29 -1.15 7.23
C LEU A 29 -8.72 -0.22 6.10
N SER A 30 -9.63 0.70 6.37
CA SER A 30 -10.02 1.79 5.48
C SER A 30 -9.25 3.05 5.84
N PHE A 31 -8.46 3.57 4.90
CA PHE A 31 -7.71 4.81 5.01
C PHE A 31 -8.02 5.70 3.81
N GLY A 32 -8.65 6.86 4.06
CA GLY A 32 -9.02 7.79 2.99
C GLY A 32 -9.93 7.16 1.93
N GLY A 33 -10.80 6.23 2.32
CA GLY A 33 -11.67 5.47 1.40
C GLY A 33 -10.97 4.34 0.64
N GLN A 34 -9.68 4.08 0.90
CA GLN A 34 -8.94 2.98 0.32
C GLN A 34 -8.78 1.84 1.32
N LEU A 35 -8.90 0.61 0.84
CA LEU A 35 -8.64 -0.58 1.65
C LEU A 35 -7.16 -0.91 1.62
N ILE A 36 -6.56 -1.00 2.80
CA ILE A 36 -5.15 -1.37 3.00
C ILE A 36 -5.08 -2.64 3.83
N ARG A 37 -4.21 -3.57 3.43
CA ARG A 37 -3.89 -4.75 4.23
C ARG A 37 -2.74 -4.42 5.16
N VAL A 38 -2.92 -4.71 6.44
CA VAL A 38 -1.93 -4.47 7.50
C VAL A 38 -1.68 -5.77 8.25
N GLN A 39 -0.42 -6.04 8.55
CA GLN A 39 -0.03 -7.10 9.49
C GLN A 39 0.05 -6.49 10.89
N ASP A 40 -0.66 -7.07 11.86
CA ASP A 40 -0.60 -6.69 13.27
C ASP A 40 -0.06 -7.87 14.09
N ASP A 41 1.14 -7.71 14.62
CA ASP A 41 1.78 -8.71 15.48
C ASP A 41 1.35 -8.57 16.96
N SER A 42 0.52 -7.59 17.32
CA SER A 42 0.13 -7.33 18.71
C SER A 42 -0.86 -8.33 19.29
N ARG A 43 -1.41 -9.25 18.47
CA ARG A 43 -2.46 -10.24 18.83
C ARG A 43 -3.70 -9.63 19.51
N ARG A 44 -3.92 -8.32 19.35
CA ARG A 44 -5.06 -7.62 19.93
C ARG A 44 -6.27 -7.78 19.03
N GLN A 45 -7.38 -8.22 19.61
CA GLN A 45 -8.67 -8.18 18.94
C GLN A 45 -9.14 -6.72 18.82
N ARG A 46 -9.70 -6.37 17.66
CA ARG A 46 -10.25 -5.04 17.39
C ARG A 46 -11.68 -5.18 16.90
N ALA A 47 -12.54 -4.27 17.33
CA ALA A 47 -13.91 -4.22 16.86
C ALA A 47 -13.96 -3.60 15.46
N VAL A 48 -14.84 -4.14 14.61
CA VAL A 48 -15.19 -3.52 13.31
C VAL A 48 -15.73 -2.12 13.52
N GLY A 49 -15.29 -1.17 12.69
CA GLY A 49 -15.60 0.25 12.80
C GLY A 49 -14.72 1.02 13.80
N SER A 50 -13.84 0.36 14.54
CA SER A 50 -12.94 1.05 15.46
C SER A 50 -11.83 1.81 14.71
N LYS A 51 -11.48 3.00 15.21
CA LYS A 51 -10.35 3.78 14.67
C LYS A 51 -9.04 3.32 15.28
N VAL A 52 -8.02 3.20 14.45
CA VAL A 52 -6.69 2.73 14.84
C VAL A 52 -5.62 3.70 14.34
N ASN A 53 -4.65 3.99 15.19
CA ASN A 53 -3.46 4.76 14.81
C ASN A 53 -2.38 3.80 14.33
N LEU A 54 -1.88 4.03 13.12
CA LEU A 54 -0.83 3.26 12.49
C LEU A 54 0.38 4.16 12.28
N ARG A 55 1.58 3.60 12.45
CA ARG A 55 2.81 4.28 12.08
C ARG A 55 3.37 3.62 10.82
N VAL A 56 3.68 4.43 9.81
CA VAL A 56 4.26 3.93 8.56
C VAL A 56 5.70 3.51 8.81
N VAL A 57 5.99 2.21 8.74
CA VAL A 57 7.34 1.65 8.98
C VAL A 57 8.19 1.56 7.72
N SER A 58 7.55 1.37 6.56
CA SER A 58 8.21 1.29 5.25
C SER A 58 7.22 1.62 4.14
N VAL A 59 7.70 2.27 3.08
CA VAL A 59 6.96 2.49 1.83
C VAL A 59 7.85 1.94 0.72
N ASN A 60 7.38 0.93 -0.02
CA ASN A 60 8.14 0.35 -1.13
C ASN A 60 7.45 0.67 -2.47
N PRO A 61 7.73 1.84 -3.08
CA PRO A 61 7.15 2.18 -4.36
C PRO A 61 7.91 1.45 -5.47
N LEU A 62 7.21 0.61 -6.24
CA LEU A 62 7.74 0.08 -7.50
C LEU A 62 8.06 1.26 -8.44
N ARG A 63 9.32 1.31 -8.90
CA ARG A 63 9.78 2.24 -9.93
C ARG A 63 10.11 1.45 -11.17
N PHE A 64 9.57 1.87 -12.30
CA PHE A 64 9.82 1.27 -13.60
C PHE A 64 10.64 2.25 -14.42
N GLN A 65 11.61 1.74 -15.16
CA GLN A 65 12.30 2.47 -16.21
C GLN A 65 11.89 1.87 -17.54
N MET A 66 11.49 2.71 -18.50
CA MET A 66 11.15 2.27 -19.84
C MET A 66 12.44 1.90 -20.57
N ASN A 67 12.54 0.66 -21.06
CA ASN A 67 13.67 0.22 -21.88
C ASN A 67 13.28 0.40 -23.35
N GLU A 68 13.75 1.46 -24.00
CA GLU A 68 13.60 1.63 -25.44
C GLU A 68 14.56 0.67 -26.17
N ARG A 69 14.05 -0.48 -26.62
CA ARG A 69 14.74 -1.21 -27.70
C ARG A 69 14.53 -0.40 -28.99
N ARG A 70 15.49 0.45 -29.33
CA ARG A 70 15.60 1.00 -30.69
C ARG A 70 15.84 -0.17 -31.65
N GLY A 71 14.76 -0.75 -32.17
CA GLY A 71 14.82 -1.63 -33.32
C GLY A 71 15.39 -0.84 -34.49
N ARG A 72 16.61 -1.19 -34.89
CA ARG A 72 17.25 -0.68 -36.10
C ARG A 72 16.42 -1.17 -37.28
N LEU A 73 15.53 -0.31 -37.78
CA LEU A 73 14.86 -0.51 -39.06
C LEU A 73 15.88 -0.19 -40.16
N ASP A 74 16.83 -1.10 -40.37
CA ASP A 74 17.58 -1.15 -41.62
C ASP A 74 16.60 -1.68 -42.68
N ARG A 75 15.94 -0.80 -43.41
CA ARG A 75 15.42 -1.12 -44.75
C ARG A 75 16.21 -0.30 -45.75
N HIS A 76 17.13 -1.03 -46.40
CA HIS A 76 17.85 -0.61 -47.59
C HIS A 76 16.90 -0.22 -48.72
N CYS A 77 17.38 0.76 -49.49
CA CYS A 77 17.10 1.18 -50.87
C CYS A 77 15.95 0.51 -51.64
#